data_AF-A0A366RJ35-F1
#
_entry.id   AF-A0A366RJ35-F1
#
_cell.length_a   1.000
_cell.length_b   1.000
_cell.length_c   1.000
_cell.angle_alpha   90.00
_cell.angle_beta   90.00
_cell.angle_gamma   90.00
#
_symmetry.space_group_name_H-M   'P 1'
#
loop_
_entity.id
_entity.type
_entity.pdbx_description
1 polymer ?
#
loop_
_entity_poly.entity_id
_entity_poly.type
_entity_poly.pdbx_seq_one_letter_code
_entity_poly.pdbx_strand_id
1 'polypeptide(L)'
;MNIAEQPHSPLFIHLPSAPSTNSQPAPIPRFLQDKPVASINYRWNSFDQEEAYSSSVDDVWPTPVHDTFFAYQWLVENLSPEGLKRRDIYVYGSHLGASLATSLALTESQPHKPFAVRGLVSYNGIYNWTMFFPDHPVNHPGKYTKTYHRPREGTYMHHLKQMLPTFFQSTADLFDVFASPSLFFHNPGIKVPSSYHLSEEESTAIELLANPHAENDPPMKAPRRSRLVFPPRTSTLKIPETLLLYDLLPTPLPTNRPGRPRSGRQWGNSLEMQARELAEMMQSSIEKVELKQRGLWDDDIDFYENEQKRRVKVERAGEESPSMELSPNGERLVEQWLTERTVPKKIQSHL
;
A
#
# COMPACT_ATOMS: atom_id res chain seq x y z
N MET A 1 12.15 -21.51 -13.07
CA MET A 1 12.57 -20.98 -14.38
C MET A 1 13.76 -20.05 -14.18
N ASN A 2 14.79 -20.08 -15.03
CA ASN A 2 15.97 -19.23 -14.86
C ASN A 2 15.71 -17.82 -15.43
N ILE A 3 15.79 -16.79 -14.59
CA ILE A 3 15.50 -15.39 -14.95
C ILE A 3 16.45 -14.87 -16.05
N ALA A 4 17.67 -15.40 -16.10
CA ALA A 4 18.69 -15.03 -17.08
C ALA A 4 18.38 -15.54 -18.50
N GLU A 5 17.56 -16.59 -18.63
CA GLU A 5 17.19 -17.19 -19.91
C GLU A 5 16.06 -16.45 -20.63
N GLN A 6 15.45 -15.44 -19.99
CA GLN A 6 14.40 -14.60 -20.57
C GLN A 6 14.71 -13.09 -20.46
N PRO A 7 15.77 -12.61 -21.15
CA PRO A 7 16.21 -11.21 -21.05
C PRO A 7 15.23 -10.20 -21.66
N HIS A 8 14.30 -10.67 -22.49
CA HIS A 8 13.29 -9.84 -23.16
C HIS A 8 11.92 -9.84 -22.44
N SER A 9 11.73 -10.71 -21.46
CA SER A 9 10.52 -10.74 -20.64
C SER A 9 10.64 -9.75 -19.49
N PRO A 10 9.55 -9.08 -19.08
CA PRO A 10 9.53 -8.27 -17.87
C PRO A 10 9.99 -9.08 -16.65
N LEU A 11 10.65 -8.40 -15.71
CA LEU A 11 10.95 -8.96 -14.39
C LEU A 11 9.78 -8.66 -13.46
N PHE A 12 9.32 -9.67 -12.74
CA PHE A 12 8.30 -9.54 -11.71
C PHE A 12 8.96 -9.59 -10.33
N ILE A 13 8.78 -8.57 -9.52
CA ILE A 13 9.20 -8.57 -8.13
C ILE A 13 8.00 -8.98 -7.27
N HIS A 14 8.17 -9.99 -6.43
CA HIS A 14 7.16 -10.46 -5.48
C HIS A 14 7.58 -10.12 -4.05
N LEU A 15 6.72 -9.38 -3.35
CA LEU A 15 6.82 -9.12 -1.91
C LEU A 15 5.70 -9.88 -1.19
N PRO A 16 6.03 -10.93 -0.41
CA PRO A 16 5.02 -11.81 0.18
C PRO A 16 4.18 -11.12 1.26
N SER A 17 3.06 -11.76 1.61
CA SER A 17 2.07 -11.25 2.57
C SER A 17 2.61 -11.05 3.98
N ALA A 18 3.59 -11.87 4.35
CA ALA A 18 4.24 -11.92 5.64
C ALA A 18 5.73 -12.30 5.45
N PRO A 19 6.60 -11.97 6.42
CA PRO A 19 8.00 -12.41 6.45
C PRO A 19 8.10 -13.94 6.45
N SER A 20 9.11 -14.49 5.77
CA SER A 20 9.33 -15.94 5.67
C SER A 20 10.07 -16.46 6.90
N THR A 21 9.43 -17.28 7.72
CA THR A 21 9.95 -17.67 9.05
C THR A 21 10.79 -18.96 9.07
N ASN A 22 10.64 -19.87 8.11
CA ASN A 22 11.22 -21.23 8.23
C ASN A 22 11.94 -21.76 6.99
N SER A 23 12.71 -20.93 6.28
CA SER A 23 13.47 -21.30 5.06
C SER A 23 12.65 -21.91 3.90
N GLN A 24 11.32 -22.02 4.05
CA GLN A 24 10.39 -22.29 2.97
C GLN A 24 10.06 -20.99 2.25
N PRO A 25 10.17 -20.94 0.92
CA PRO A 25 9.82 -19.75 0.16
C PRO A 25 8.31 -19.50 0.25
N ALA A 26 7.92 -18.24 0.41
CA ALA A 26 6.52 -17.84 0.37
C ALA A 26 5.86 -18.30 -0.95
N PRO A 27 4.60 -18.76 -0.90
CA PRO A 27 3.92 -19.26 -2.09
C PRO A 27 3.81 -18.18 -3.15
N ILE A 28 4.21 -18.52 -4.38
CA ILE A 28 4.11 -17.62 -5.53
C ILE A 28 2.67 -17.70 -6.09
N PRO A 29 1.97 -16.56 -6.23
CA PRO A 29 0.63 -16.52 -6.84
C PRO A 29 0.61 -17.16 -8.24
N ARG A 30 -0.51 -17.77 -8.63
CA ARG A 30 -0.57 -18.57 -9.88
C ARG A 30 -0.22 -17.74 -11.11
N PHE A 31 -0.70 -16.50 -11.16
CA PHE A 31 -0.41 -15.57 -12.26
C PHE A 31 1.09 -15.21 -12.41
N LEU A 32 1.96 -15.59 -11.46
CA LEU A 32 3.41 -15.36 -11.49
C LEU A 32 4.23 -16.64 -11.74
N GLN A 33 3.66 -17.84 -11.59
CA GLN A 33 4.42 -19.10 -11.57
C GLN A 33 5.22 -19.36 -12.86
N ASP A 34 4.71 -18.91 -14.01
CA ASP A 34 5.34 -19.09 -15.33
C ASP A 34 6.12 -17.85 -15.81
N LYS A 35 6.44 -16.91 -14.91
CA LYS A 35 7.07 -15.63 -15.25
C LYS A 35 8.47 -15.51 -14.60
N PRO A 36 9.37 -14.65 -15.12
CA PRO A 36 10.63 -14.35 -14.44
C PRO A 36 10.36 -13.59 -13.15
N VAL A 37 10.36 -14.28 -12.01
CA VAL A 37 10.00 -13.72 -10.70
C VAL A 37 11.22 -13.67 -9.79
N ALA A 38 11.45 -12.53 -9.18
CA ALA A 38 12.33 -12.36 -8.03
C ALA A 38 11.47 -12.15 -6.77
N SER A 39 11.45 -13.12 -5.87
CA SER A 39 10.74 -13.01 -4.59
C SER A 39 11.69 -12.41 -3.55
N ILE A 40 11.37 -11.24 -3.02
CA ILE A 40 12.15 -10.58 -1.98
C ILE A 40 11.58 -10.98 -0.63
N ASN A 41 12.31 -11.85 0.07
CA ASN A 41 12.00 -12.21 1.46
C ASN A 41 12.58 -11.13 2.37
N TYR A 42 11.72 -10.31 2.97
CA TYR A 42 12.10 -9.24 3.89
C TYR A 42 11.93 -9.70 5.33
N ARG A 43 12.73 -9.14 6.24
CA ARG A 43 12.56 -9.33 7.67
C ARG A 43 11.56 -8.33 8.22
N TRP A 44 10.54 -8.84 8.89
CA TRP A 44 9.61 -8.10 9.74
C TRP A 44 9.13 -9.08 10.81
N ASN A 45 8.59 -8.59 11.93
CA ASN A 45 7.89 -9.46 12.85
C ASN A 45 6.61 -10.00 12.21
N SER A 46 6.21 -11.20 12.62
CA SER A 46 5.04 -11.92 12.08
C SER A 46 3.88 -11.97 13.08
N PHE A 47 2.74 -12.49 12.61
CA PHE A 47 1.54 -12.72 13.41
C PHE A 47 1.65 -13.92 14.37
N ASP A 48 2.65 -14.79 14.19
CA ASP A 48 2.77 -16.06 14.92
C ASP A 48 3.41 -15.86 16.30
N GLN A 49 2.60 -16.07 17.35
CA GLN A 49 3.02 -15.89 18.75
C GLN A 49 4.02 -16.93 19.24
N GLU A 50 4.08 -18.13 18.64
CA GLU A 50 5.06 -19.15 19.03
C GLU A 50 6.49 -18.72 18.66
N GLU A 51 6.63 -17.95 17.57
CA GLU A 51 7.91 -17.43 17.10
C GLU A 51 8.26 -16.08 17.72
N ALA A 52 7.32 -15.40 18.40
CA ALA A 52 7.57 -14.14 19.12
C ALA A 52 8.62 -14.28 20.24
N TYR A 53 8.84 -15.49 20.77
CA TYR A 53 9.92 -15.78 21.71
C TYR A 53 11.30 -15.92 21.03
N SER A 54 11.33 -16.09 19.71
CA SER A 54 12.53 -16.19 18.88
C SER A 54 12.76 -14.99 17.95
N SER A 55 11.77 -14.12 17.78
CA SER A 55 11.86 -12.90 16.98
C SER A 55 12.99 -12.02 17.49
N SER A 56 13.93 -11.71 16.62
CA SER A 56 15.04 -10.83 17.00
C SER A 56 14.50 -9.42 17.21
N VAL A 57 15.09 -8.68 18.16
CA VAL A 57 14.76 -7.26 18.38
C VAL A 57 15.01 -6.42 17.11
N ASP A 58 15.76 -6.97 16.15
CA ASP A 58 16.16 -6.31 14.90
C ASP A 58 15.12 -6.44 13.78
N ASP A 59 14.08 -7.28 13.92
CA ASP A 59 13.05 -7.53 12.87
C ASP A 59 11.85 -6.57 12.95
N VAL A 60 12.04 -5.39 13.53
CA VAL A 60 11.06 -4.29 13.59
C VAL A 60 11.32 -3.25 12.49
N TRP A 61 10.39 -2.33 12.28
CA TRP A 61 10.63 -1.16 11.41
C TRP A 61 11.91 -0.40 11.84
N PRO A 62 12.80 0.04 10.92
CA PRO A 62 12.70 0.08 9.45
C PRO A 62 13.38 -1.08 8.69
N THR A 63 13.73 -2.18 9.36
CA THR A 63 14.41 -3.32 8.72
C THR A 63 13.73 -3.85 7.44
N PRO A 64 12.39 -4.02 7.37
CA PRO A 64 11.73 -4.58 6.18
C PRO A 64 11.94 -3.73 4.92
N VAL A 65 11.99 -2.41 5.08
CA VAL A 65 12.20 -1.50 3.95
C VAL A 65 13.66 -1.51 3.50
N HIS A 66 14.62 -1.57 4.44
CA HIS A 66 16.04 -1.71 4.10
C HIS A 66 16.31 -2.99 3.31
N ASP A 67 15.77 -4.12 3.75
CA ASP A 67 15.89 -5.40 3.05
C ASP A 67 15.31 -5.32 1.63
N THR A 68 14.14 -4.68 1.49
CA THR A 68 13.46 -4.50 0.20
C THR A 68 14.29 -3.67 -0.77
N PHE A 69 14.80 -2.52 -0.33
CA PHE A 69 15.60 -1.65 -1.19
C PHE A 69 16.95 -2.25 -1.54
N PHE A 70 17.63 -2.89 -0.57
CA PHE A 70 18.88 -3.57 -0.82
C PHE A 70 18.73 -4.67 -1.88
N ALA A 71 17.68 -5.51 -1.74
CA ALA A 71 17.39 -6.56 -2.71
C ALA A 71 17.04 -5.98 -4.09
N TYR A 72 16.26 -4.89 -4.16
CA TYR A 72 15.96 -4.22 -5.43
C TYR A 72 17.23 -3.69 -6.12
N GLN A 73 18.11 -3.03 -5.37
CA GLN A 73 19.38 -2.53 -5.90
C GLN A 73 20.22 -3.67 -6.48
N TRP A 74 20.34 -4.77 -5.74
CA TRP A 74 21.02 -5.97 -6.22
C TRP A 74 20.42 -6.50 -7.52
N LEU A 75 19.08 -6.57 -7.63
CA LEU A 75 18.40 -7.00 -8.85
C LEU A 75 18.73 -6.07 -10.02
N VAL A 76 18.69 -4.75 -9.81
CA VAL A 76 19.02 -3.77 -10.86
C VAL A 76 20.47 -3.91 -11.33
N GLU A 77 21.41 -4.07 -10.41
CA GLU A 77 22.84 -4.20 -10.72
C GLU A 77 23.18 -5.48 -11.45
N ASN A 78 22.50 -6.59 -11.13
CA ASN A 78 22.86 -7.92 -11.64
C ASN A 78 21.98 -8.41 -12.79
N LEU A 79 20.76 -7.88 -12.95
CA LEU A 79 19.79 -8.35 -13.95
C LEU A 79 19.43 -7.30 -15.01
N SER A 80 20.05 -6.12 -14.97
CA SER A 80 19.89 -5.13 -16.03
C SER A 80 20.36 -5.71 -17.35
N PRO A 81 19.58 -5.60 -18.44
CA PRO A 81 20.02 -6.05 -19.74
C PRO A 81 21.22 -5.22 -20.22
N GLU A 82 22.13 -5.86 -20.96
CA GLU A 82 23.29 -5.18 -21.54
C GLU A 82 22.89 -4.17 -22.62
N GLY A 83 23.64 -3.06 -22.67
CA GLY A 83 23.47 -1.99 -23.66
C GLY A 83 22.21 -1.14 -23.43
N LEU A 84 21.55 -0.74 -24.51
CA LEU A 84 20.36 0.13 -24.50
C LEU A 84 19.02 -0.63 -24.48
N LYS A 85 19.06 -1.94 -24.22
CA LYS A 85 17.84 -2.77 -24.19
C LYS A 85 16.99 -2.38 -22.98
N ARG A 86 15.68 -2.32 -23.18
CA ARG A 86 14.72 -2.06 -22.09
C ARG A 86 14.18 -3.38 -21.55
N ARG A 87 14.03 -3.44 -20.24
CA ARG A 87 13.33 -4.53 -19.53
C ARG A 87 12.49 -3.87 -18.46
N ASP A 88 11.19 -4.12 -18.46
CA ASP A 88 10.31 -3.49 -17.48
C ASP A 88 10.24 -4.31 -16.20
N ILE A 89 10.12 -3.64 -15.06
CA ILE A 89 9.91 -4.26 -13.75
C ILE A 89 8.46 -4.02 -13.30
N TYR A 90 7.77 -5.09 -12.94
CA TYR A 90 6.43 -5.05 -12.33
C TYR A 90 6.54 -5.57 -10.90
N VAL A 91 6.06 -4.78 -9.94
CA VAL A 91 6.09 -5.14 -8.52
C VAL A 91 4.71 -5.62 -8.11
N TYR A 92 4.65 -6.79 -7.49
CA TYR A 92 3.48 -7.31 -6.82
C TYR A 92 3.75 -7.44 -5.33
N GLY A 93 2.84 -6.96 -4.49
CA GLY A 93 2.87 -7.19 -3.06
C GLY A 93 1.49 -7.41 -2.48
N SER A 94 1.41 -8.21 -1.42
CA SER A 94 0.16 -8.43 -0.68
C SER A 94 0.33 -8.09 0.81
N HIS A 95 -0.75 -7.69 1.49
CA HIS A 95 -0.78 -7.48 2.95
C HIS A 95 0.37 -6.59 3.47
N LEU A 96 1.29 -7.11 4.29
CA LEU A 96 2.46 -6.34 4.76
C LEU A 96 3.42 -5.99 3.60
N GLY A 97 3.65 -6.95 2.70
CA GLY A 97 4.46 -6.76 1.50
C GLY A 97 3.87 -5.77 0.51
N ALA A 98 2.55 -5.52 0.55
CA ALA A 98 1.90 -4.51 -0.28
C ALA A 98 2.32 -3.07 0.10
N SER A 99 2.54 -2.78 1.38
CA SER A 99 3.09 -1.49 1.83
C SER A 99 4.48 -1.27 1.23
N LEU A 100 5.36 -2.28 1.37
CA LEU A 100 6.73 -2.26 0.83
C LEU A 100 6.74 -2.15 -0.70
N ALA A 101 5.88 -2.91 -1.38
CA ALA A 101 5.75 -2.89 -2.84
C ALA A 101 5.34 -1.51 -3.35
N THR A 102 4.41 -0.87 -2.64
CA THR A 102 3.93 0.47 -2.98
C THR A 102 5.05 1.50 -2.80
N SER A 103 5.73 1.46 -1.66
CA SER A 103 6.86 2.35 -1.38
C SER A 103 7.97 2.20 -2.42
N LEU A 104 8.38 0.96 -2.71
CA LEU A 104 9.36 0.65 -3.76
C LEU A 104 8.91 1.20 -5.12
N ALA A 105 7.66 0.96 -5.52
CA ALA A 105 7.17 1.38 -6.82
C ALA A 105 7.08 2.91 -6.95
N LEU A 106 6.73 3.63 -5.89
CA LEU A 106 6.66 5.09 -5.89
C LEU A 106 8.05 5.74 -5.99
N THR A 107 9.09 5.14 -5.41
CA THR A 107 10.44 5.71 -5.43
C THR A 107 11.32 5.20 -6.57
N GLU A 108 11.00 4.05 -7.16
CA GLU A 108 11.80 3.42 -8.21
C GLU A 108 11.15 3.47 -9.60
N SER A 109 9.99 4.11 -9.73
CA SER A 109 9.38 4.33 -11.05
C SER A 109 10.06 5.47 -11.80
N GLN A 110 11.07 5.08 -12.58
CA GLN A 110 11.92 5.98 -13.36
C GLN A 110 11.83 5.65 -14.86
N PRO A 111 10.90 6.26 -15.62
CA PRO A 111 10.62 5.91 -17.02
C PRO A 111 11.81 6.04 -17.98
N HIS A 112 12.74 6.92 -17.64
CA HIS A 112 13.93 7.20 -18.45
C HIS A 112 14.99 6.08 -18.32
N LYS A 113 15.06 5.37 -17.19
CA LYS A 113 15.98 4.24 -17.00
C LYS A 113 15.52 3.03 -17.82
N PRO A 114 16.42 2.26 -18.46
CA PRO A 114 16.04 1.10 -19.26
C PRO A 114 15.52 -0.08 -18.43
N PHE A 115 15.95 -0.20 -17.18
CA PHE A 115 15.55 -1.23 -16.22
C PHE A 115 15.10 -0.57 -14.93
N ALA A 116 13.79 -0.46 -14.74
CA ALA A 116 13.18 0.22 -13.60
C ALA A 116 11.70 -0.16 -13.47
N VAL A 117 11.10 0.21 -12.33
CA VAL A 117 9.68 -0.07 -12.07
C VAL A 117 8.77 0.67 -13.05
N ARG A 118 7.82 -0.07 -13.61
CA ARG A 118 6.74 0.45 -14.49
C ARG A 118 5.36 0.27 -13.90
N GLY A 119 5.18 -0.82 -13.18
CA GLY A 119 3.88 -1.26 -12.72
C GLY A 119 3.90 -1.71 -11.27
N LEU A 120 2.79 -1.45 -10.59
CA LEU A 120 2.48 -1.90 -9.24
C LEU A 120 1.15 -2.65 -9.27
N VAL A 121 1.15 -3.85 -8.72
CA VAL A 121 -0.07 -4.56 -8.33
C VAL A 121 0.00 -4.76 -6.83
N SER A 122 -1.03 -4.33 -6.11
CA SER A 122 -1.05 -4.43 -4.66
C SER A 122 -2.36 -5.06 -4.20
N TYR A 123 -2.29 -5.99 -3.25
CA TYR A 123 -3.45 -6.72 -2.76
C TYR A 123 -3.58 -6.60 -1.24
N ASN A 124 -4.75 -6.18 -0.74
CA ASN A 124 -5.05 -6.03 0.69
C ASN A 124 -3.97 -5.26 1.46
N GLY A 125 -3.39 -4.23 0.85
CA GLY A 125 -2.30 -3.46 1.42
C GLY A 125 -2.71 -2.45 2.48
N ILE A 126 -1.78 -2.16 3.39
CA ILE A 126 -1.88 -1.02 4.30
C ILE A 126 -1.01 0.12 3.77
N TYR A 127 -1.63 1.18 3.30
CA TYR A 127 -0.91 2.29 2.67
C TYR A 127 -0.78 3.51 3.58
N ASN A 128 -1.52 3.51 4.70
CA ASN A 128 -1.50 4.54 5.71
C ASN A 128 -1.73 3.90 7.09
N TRP A 129 -0.64 3.57 7.79
CA TRP A 129 -0.71 2.99 9.13
C TRP A 129 -1.23 3.98 10.17
N THR A 130 -1.11 5.28 9.94
CA THR A 130 -1.65 6.30 10.86
C THR A 130 -3.18 6.21 10.99
N MET A 131 -3.87 5.54 10.05
CA MET A 131 -5.31 5.25 10.15
C MET A 131 -5.68 4.30 11.29
N PHE A 132 -4.72 3.59 11.89
CA PHE A 132 -5.01 2.75 13.06
C PHE A 132 -5.19 3.53 14.36
N PHE A 133 -4.69 4.77 14.41
CA PHE A 133 -4.86 5.61 15.59
C PHE A 133 -6.34 6.00 15.77
N PRO A 134 -6.86 5.94 17.01
CA PRO A 134 -8.23 6.37 17.32
C PRO A 134 -8.57 7.75 16.77
N ASP A 135 -7.65 8.71 16.94
CA ASP A 135 -7.83 10.12 16.60
C ASP A 135 -7.72 10.42 15.11
N HIS A 136 -7.40 9.43 14.28
CA HIS A 136 -7.33 9.63 12.84
C HIS A 136 -8.73 10.01 12.28
N PRO A 137 -8.84 11.05 11.41
CA PRO A 137 -10.12 11.53 10.89
C PRO A 137 -10.98 10.46 10.22
N VAL A 138 -10.34 9.44 9.62
CA VAL A 138 -11.04 8.31 8.98
C VAL A 138 -11.93 7.54 9.97
N ASN A 139 -11.56 7.50 11.25
CA ASN A 139 -12.26 6.73 12.25
C ASN A 139 -13.45 7.50 12.87
N HIS A 140 -13.68 8.75 12.52
CA HIS A 140 -14.74 9.57 13.13
C HIS A 140 -15.99 9.65 12.24
N PRO A 141 -17.12 9.00 12.61
CA PRO A 141 -18.38 9.08 11.88
C PRO A 141 -19.07 10.44 12.03
N GLY A 142 -18.46 11.46 11.43
CA GLY A 142 -18.98 12.83 11.40
C GLY A 142 -18.68 13.65 12.67
N LYS A 143 -18.95 14.96 12.59
CA LYS A 143 -18.56 15.95 13.62
C LYS A 143 -19.23 15.79 15.00
N TYR A 144 -20.26 14.95 15.10
CA TYR A 144 -21.13 14.87 16.27
C TYR A 144 -21.09 13.52 17.00
N THR A 145 -20.33 12.55 16.50
CA THR A 145 -20.18 11.25 17.17
C THR A 145 -18.85 11.22 17.93
N LYS A 146 -18.92 10.93 19.23
CA LYS A 146 -17.73 10.82 20.09
C LYS A 146 -17.07 9.44 20.05
N THR A 147 -17.72 8.47 19.41
CA THR A 147 -17.20 7.10 19.27
C THR A 147 -16.52 6.94 17.93
N TYR A 148 -15.22 6.71 17.97
CA TYR A 148 -14.46 6.33 16.78
C TYR A 148 -14.78 4.89 16.35
N HIS A 149 -14.66 4.63 15.06
CA HIS A 149 -14.84 3.31 14.48
C HIS A 149 -13.68 2.39 14.87
N ARG A 150 -13.99 1.21 15.40
CA ARG A 150 -13.02 0.15 15.69
C ARG A 150 -13.20 -0.97 14.66
N PRO A 151 -12.11 -1.51 14.08
CA PRO A 151 -12.19 -2.71 13.27
C PRO A 151 -12.90 -3.83 14.03
N ARG A 152 -13.74 -4.60 13.35
CA ARG A 152 -14.50 -5.68 13.97
C ARG A 152 -13.54 -6.76 14.49
N GLU A 153 -13.78 -7.26 15.70
CA GLU A 153 -13.01 -8.37 16.28
C GLU A 153 -12.96 -9.57 15.33
N GLY A 154 -11.79 -10.20 15.25
CA GLY A 154 -11.54 -11.34 14.37
C GLY A 154 -11.28 -11.00 12.90
N THR A 155 -11.27 -9.72 12.52
CA THR A 155 -10.90 -9.29 11.15
C THR A 155 -9.40 -9.03 11.01
N TYR A 156 -8.85 -9.11 9.81
CA TYR A 156 -7.44 -8.81 9.53
C TYR A 156 -7.02 -7.42 10.05
N MET A 157 -7.84 -6.40 9.79
CA MET A 157 -7.61 -5.04 10.29
C MET A 157 -7.59 -4.96 11.82
N HIS A 158 -8.39 -5.79 12.52
CA HIS A 158 -8.36 -5.85 13.97
C HIS A 158 -7.06 -6.51 14.48
N HIS A 159 -6.64 -7.61 13.87
CA HIS A 159 -5.39 -8.29 14.23
C HIS A 159 -4.18 -7.37 14.00
N LEU A 160 -4.11 -6.69 12.85
CA LEU A 160 -3.08 -5.69 12.57
C LEU A 160 -3.04 -4.60 13.64
N LYS A 161 -4.20 -4.08 14.04
CA LYS A 161 -4.29 -3.05 15.09
C LYS A 161 -3.69 -3.55 16.40
N GLN A 162 -3.92 -4.80 16.79
CA GLN A 162 -3.38 -5.38 18.03
C GLN A 162 -1.86 -5.60 17.96
N MET A 163 -1.33 -5.90 16.77
CA MET A 163 0.08 -6.24 16.55
C MET A 163 0.97 -5.04 16.22
N LEU A 164 0.46 -3.80 16.23
CA LEU A 164 1.27 -2.60 15.95
C LEU A 164 2.56 -2.51 16.78
N PRO A 165 2.56 -2.75 18.11
CA PRO A 165 3.78 -2.71 18.91
C PRO A 165 4.80 -3.79 18.54
N THR A 166 4.35 -4.84 17.85
CA THR A 166 5.23 -5.90 17.35
C THR A 166 5.91 -5.47 16.05
N PHE A 167 5.21 -4.72 15.19
CA PHE A 167 5.77 -4.28 13.90
C PHE A 167 6.64 -3.02 13.99
N PHE A 168 6.40 -2.17 14.98
CA PHE A 168 6.97 -0.83 15.09
C PHE A 168 7.55 -0.57 16.48
N GLN A 169 8.72 0.06 16.53
CA GLN A 169 9.40 0.43 17.78
C GLN A 169 8.65 1.56 18.50
N SER A 170 8.09 2.48 17.72
CA SER A 170 7.40 3.66 18.24
C SER A 170 6.19 4.04 17.40
N THR A 171 5.26 4.79 17.99
CA THR A 171 4.12 5.37 17.26
C THR A 171 4.56 6.31 16.14
N ALA A 172 5.75 6.90 16.23
CA ALA A 172 6.32 7.76 15.20
C ALA A 172 6.65 7.00 13.92
N ASP A 173 6.95 5.70 14.01
CA ASP A 173 7.32 4.87 12.86
C ASP A 173 6.16 4.73 11.87
N LEU A 174 4.90 4.81 12.34
CA LEU A 174 3.71 4.78 11.48
C LEU A 174 3.60 6.03 10.58
N PHE A 175 4.33 7.10 10.92
CA PHE A 175 4.42 8.34 10.16
C PHE A 175 5.59 8.34 9.16
N ASP A 176 6.39 7.27 9.12
CA ASP A 176 7.39 7.08 8.09
C ASP A 176 6.70 6.96 6.71
N VAL A 177 7.19 7.72 5.72
CA VAL A 177 6.64 7.72 4.36
C VAL A 177 6.78 6.38 3.66
N PHE A 178 7.76 5.55 4.05
CA PHE A 178 7.95 4.23 3.48
C PHE A 178 7.11 3.15 4.17
N ALA A 179 6.75 3.34 5.44
CA ALA A 179 5.76 2.48 6.10
C ALA A 179 4.36 2.81 5.58
N SER A 180 4.06 4.10 5.52
CA SER A 180 2.79 4.67 5.10
C SER A 180 2.94 5.44 3.77
N PRO A 181 3.01 4.75 2.61
CA PRO A 181 3.25 5.38 1.30
C PRO A 181 2.24 6.46 0.91
N SER A 182 1.05 6.48 1.52
CA SER A 182 0.11 7.58 1.38
C SER A 182 0.68 8.94 1.82
N LEU A 183 1.66 8.94 2.73
CA LEU A 183 2.29 10.13 3.26
C LEU A 183 3.24 10.81 2.28
N PHE A 184 3.60 10.16 1.16
CA PHE A 184 4.22 10.87 0.03
C PHE A 184 3.30 11.98 -0.52
N PHE A 185 1.98 11.79 -0.44
CA PHE A 185 0.99 12.69 -1.04
C PHE A 185 0.34 13.66 -0.07
N HIS A 186 0.43 13.44 1.23
CA HIS A 186 -0.23 14.27 2.23
C HIS A 186 0.36 14.11 3.64
N ASN A 187 0.07 15.07 4.52
CA ASN A 187 0.23 14.87 5.95
C ASN A 187 -1.06 14.26 6.55
N PRO A 188 -0.99 13.41 7.59
CA PRO A 188 -2.16 12.68 8.11
C PRO A 188 -3.12 13.56 8.92
N GLY A 189 -2.76 14.82 9.21
CA GLY A 189 -3.61 15.75 9.95
C GLY A 189 -3.76 15.44 11.44
N ILE A 190 -2.88 14.59 11.98
CA ILE A 190 -2.80 14.27 13.41
C ILE A 190 -1.36 14.44 13.89
N LYS A 191 -1.19 14.61 15.20
CA LYS A 191 0.13 14.53 15.83
C LYS A 191 0.51 13.08 16.05
N VAL A 192 1.80 12.83 16.26
CA VAL A 192 2.28 11.51 16.70
C VAL A 192 1.71 11.23 18.09
N PRO A 193 0.83 10.22 18.25
CA PRO A 193 0.23 9.94 19.55
C PRO A 193 1.22 9.28 20.49
N SER A 194 0.98 9.41 21.79
CA SER A 194 1.79 8.71 22.81
C SER A 194 1.51 7.20 22.90
N SER A 195 0.34 6.76 22.41
CA SER A 195 -0.13 5.37 22.49
C SER A 195 -0.70 4.88 21.15
N TYR A 196 -0.54 3.57 20.88
CA TYR A 196 -1.11 2.93 19.69
C TYR A 196 -2.63 2.77 19.74
N HIS A 197 -3.22 2.67 20.93
CA HIS A 197 -4.59 2.19 21.10
C HIS A 197 -5.52 3.19 21.80
N LEU A 198 -4.95 4.14 22.53
CA LEU A 198 -5.70 5.16 23.24
C LEU A 198 -5.73 6.46 22.44
N SER A 199 -6.86 7.13 22.45
CA SER A 199 -6.93 8.54 22.03
C SER A 199 -6.14 9.43 22.98
N GLU A 200 -5.79 10.63 22.53
CA GLU A 200 -5.17 11.65 23.38
C GLU A 200 -6.11 12.06 24.54
N GLU A 201 -7.42 12.10 24.30
CA GLU A 201 -8.42 12.35 25.35
C GLU A 201 -8.45 11.22 26.40
N GLU A 202 -8.40 9.95 25.97
CA GLU A 202 -8.34 8.81 26.88
C GLU A 202 -7.02 8.77 27.66
N SER A 203 -5.90 9.05 26.99
CA SER A 203 -4.57 9.06 27.61
C SER A 203 -4.45 10.14 28.69
N THR A 204 -4.89 11.37 28.37
CA THR A 204 -4.92 12.49 29.33
C THR A 204 -5.88 12.23 30.49
N ALA A 205 -7.05 11.63 30.24
CA ALA A 205 -7.97 11.24 31.30
C ALA A 205 -7.37 10.21 32.26
N ILE A 206 -6.66 9.20 31.73
CA ILE A 206 -5.94 8.20 32.55
C ILE A 206 -4.83 8.87 33.36
N GLU A 207 -4.06 9.77 32.76
CA GLU A 207 -2.98 10.49 33.44
C GLU A 207 -3.50 11.36 34.59
N LEU A 208 -4.60 12.09 34.40
CA LEU A 208 -5.23 12.90 35.46
C LEU A 208 -5.77 12.05 36.61
N LEU A 209 -6.24 10.82 36.32
CA LEU A 209 -6.65 9.87 37.35
C LEU A 209 -5.46 9.27 38.10
N ALA A 210 -4.33 9.06 37.41
CA ALA A 210 -3.11 8.49 37.99
C ALA A 210 -2.29 9.52 38.79
N ASN A 211 -2.33 10.79 38.37
CA ASN A 211 -1.60 11.89 38.99
C ASN A 211 -2.48 13.15 39.10
N PRO A 212 -3.08 13.43 40.28
CA PRO A 212 -3.96 14.58 40.49
C PRO A 212 -3.23 15.94 40.43
N HIS A 213 -1.90 15.95 40.34
CA HIS A 213 -1.07 17.15 40.14
C HIS A 213 -0.61 17.34 38.69
N ALA A 214 -1.04 16.48 37.75
CA ALA A 214 -0.70 16.65 36.34
C ALA A 214 -1.32 17.96 35.81
N GLU A 215 -0.50 18.77 35.13
CA GLU A 215 -0.95 19.99 34.48
C GLU A 215 -1.82 19.65 33.27
N ASN A 216 -3.02 20.22 33.22
CA ASN A 216 -3.93 20.05 32.09
C ASN A 216 -3.60 21.12 31.04
N ASP A 217 -2.56 20.87 30.26
CA ASP A 217 -2.24 21.73 29.12
C ASP A 217 -3.39 21.68 28.10
N PRO A 218 -3.85 22.84 27.58
CA PRO A 218 -4.93 22.85 26.62
C PRO A 218 -4.53 22.04 25.38
N PRO A 219 -5.46 21.24 24.81
CA PRO A 219 -5.14 20.37 23.68
C PRO A 219 -4.61 21.22 22.53
N MET A 220 -3.33 21.03 22.22
CA MET A 220 -2.69 21.72 21.11
C MET A 220 -3.43 21.34 19.82
N LYS A 221 -3.80 22.35 19.03
CA LYS A 221 -4.54 22.13 17.78
C LYS A 221 -3.81 21.13 16.87
N ALA A 222 -4.54 20.11 16.42
CA ALA A 222 -4.04 19.14 15.46
C ALA A 222 -3.61 19.85 14.16
N PRO A 223 -2.53 19.38 13.50
CA PRO A 223 -2.09 19.94 12.23
C PRO A 223 -3.19 19.78 11.18
N ARG A 224 -3.30 20.75 10.26
CA ARG A 224 -4.26 20.63 9.16
C ARG A 224 -3.75 19.63 8.14
N ARG A 225 -4.61 18.70 7.73
CA ARG A 225 -4.38 17.82 6.57
C ARG A 225 -4.06 18.69 5.35
N SER A 226 -2.86 18.53 4.80
CA SER A 226 -2.41 19.24 3.59
C SER A 226 -1.90 18.23 2.58
N ARG A 227 -2.13 18.53 1.29
CA ARG A 227 -1.53 17.77 0.19
C ARG A 227 -0.07 18.16 0.03
N LEU A 228 0.76 17.18 -0.27
CA LEU A 228 2.16 17.34 -0.64
C LEU A 228 2.29 17.17 -2.15
N VAL A 229 3.32 17.78 -2.72
CA VAL A 229 3.62 17.65 -4.15
C VAL A 229 4.51 16.43 -4.33
N PHE A 230 3.92 15.35 -4.82
CA PHE A 230 4.62 14.13 -5.21
C PHE A 230 4.18 13.72 -6.61
N PRO A 231 5.07 13.17 -7.46
CA PRO A 231 6.52 13.15 -7.27
C PRO A 231 7.10 14.58 -7.17
N PRO A 232 8.26 14.78 -6.50
CA PRO A 232 8.89 16.09 -6.44
C PRO A 232 9.12 16.63 -7.85
N ARG A 233 8.83 17.91 -8.09
CA ARG A 233 8.89 18.50 -9.45
C ARG A 233 10.28 18.46 -10.10
N THR A 234 11.32 18.43 -9.28
CA THR A 234 12.72 18.34 -9.71
C THR A 234 13.17 16.90 -9.94
N SER A 235 12.36 15.92 -9.56
CA SER A 235 12.65 14.50 -9.75
C SER A 235 12.20 14.03 -11.13
N THR A 236 12.86 13.00 -11.63
CA THR A 236 12.48 12.27 -12.85
C THR A 236 11.50 11.13 -12.58
N LEU A 237 10.96 11.06 -11.35
CA LEU A 237 10.02 10.04 -10.93
C LEU A 237 8.65 10.28 -11.57
N LYS A 238 7.93 9.20 -11.86
CA LYS A 238 6.52 9.26 -12.24
C LYS A 238 5.72 8.29 -11.38
N ILE A 239 4.42 8.53 -11.28
CA ILE A 239 3.49 7.57 -10.69
C ILE A 239 3.41 6.34 -11.61
N PRO A 240 3.70 5.13 -11.10
CA PRO A 240 3.67 3.91 -11.90
C PRO A 240 2.25 3.56 -12.32
N GLU A 241 2.11 2.73 -13.37
CA GLU A 241 0.83 2.09 -13.65
C GLU A 241 0.45 1.21 -12.47
N THR A 242 -0.76 1.35 -11.93
CA THR A 242 -1.12 0.78 -10.63
C THR A 242 -2.48 0.09 -10.67
N LEU A 243 -2.54 -1.11 -10.08
CA LEU A 243 -3.76 -1.82 -9.75
C LEU A 243 -3.78 -2.11 -8.24
N LEU A 244 -4.72 -1.49 -7.52
CA LEU A 244 -4.96 -1.75 -6.10
C LEU A 244 -6.15 -2.68 -5.95
N LEU A 245 -5.93 -3.83 -5.33
CA LEU A 245 -6.91 -4.87 -5.08
C LEU A 245 -7.23 -4.92 -3.59
N TYR A 246 -8.51 -5.04 -3.27
CA TYR A 246 -8.96 -5.19 -1.90
C TYR A 246 -10.10 -6.20 -1.78
N ASP A 247 -10.20 -6.82 -0.62
CA ASP A 247 -11.34 -7.65 -0.24
C ASP A 247 -12.33 -6.89 0.63
N LEU A 248 -13.57 -7.37 0.60
CA LEU A 248 -14.60 -6.96 1.55
C LEU A 248 -14.74 -8.02 2.65
N LEU A 249 -15.21 -7.57 3.81
CA LEU A 249 -15.63 -8.48 4.87
C LEU A 249 -16.81 -9.32 4.36
N PRO A 250 -16.88 -10.61 4.73
CA PRO A 250 -18.04 -11.44 4.41
C PRO A 250 -19.32 -10.76 4.91
N THR A 251 -20.30 -10.59 4.02
CA THR A 251 -21.57 -9.97 4.40
C THR A 251 -22.32 -10.96 5.29
N PRO A 252 -22.76 -10.59 6.52
CA PRO A 252 -23.59 -11.50 7.30
C PRO A 252 -24.89 -11.82 6.55
N LEU A 253 -25.34 -13.07 6.66
CA LEU A 253 -26.59 -13.58 6.06
C LEU A 253 -27.73 -12.59 6.29
N PRO A 254 -28.65 -12.42 5.32
CA PRO A 254 -29.70 -11.43 5.39
C PRO A 254 -30.59 -11.66 6.62
N THR A 255 -30.55 -10.73 7.58
CA THR A 255 -31.68 -10.54 8.47
C THR A 255 -32.80 -9.93 7.63
N ASN A 256 -34.01 -10.51 7.71
CA ASN A 256 -35.21 -10.19 6.92
C ASN A 256 -35.78 -8.77 7.19
N ARG A 257 -34.96 -7.72 7.05
CA ARG A 257 -35.41 -6.32 7.14
C ARG A 257 -35.43 -5.70 5.74
N PRO A 258 -36.60 -5.59 5.11
CA PRO A 258 -36.72 -4.96 3.79
C PRO A 258 -36.48 -3.45 3.91
N GLY A 259 -35.75 -2.87 2.95
CA GLY A 259 -35.84 -1.43 2.66
C GLY A 259 -34.61 -0.55 2.87
N ARG A 260 -33.44 -1.06 3.30
CA ARG A 260 -32.23 -0.23 3.34
C ARG A 260 -31.26 -0.63 2.22
N PRO A 261 -30.96 0.23 1.23
CA PRO A 261 -29.87 -0.04 0.30
C PRO A 261 -28.59 -0.19 1.12
N ARG A 262 -28.04 -1.42 1.12
CA ARG A 262 -26.78 -1.72 1.81
C ARG A 262 -25.68 -1.01 1.03
N SER A 263 -25.26 0.16 1.49
CA SER A 263 -23.97 0.69 1.09
C SER A 263 -22.93 -0.35 1.52
N GLY A 264 -22.41 -1.13 0.59
CA GLY A 264 -21.34 -2.10 0.82
C GLY A 264 -20.00 -1.45 1.20
N ARG A 265 -19.97 -0.12 1.38
CA ARG A 265 -18.79 0.61 1.84
C ARG A 265 -18.54 0.33 3.31
N GLN A 266 -17.33 -0.12 3.60
CA GLN A 266 -16.86 -0.26 4.97
C GLN A 266 -16.52 1.13 5.52
N TRP A 267 -17.07 1.45 6.69
CA TRP A 267 -16.74 2.70 7.38
C TRP A 267 -15.41 2.54 8.15
N GLY A 268 -14.69 3.65 8.33
CA GLY A 268 -13.43 3.66 9.09
C GLY A 268 -12.24 3.07 8.34
N ASN A 269 -11.16 2.80 9.08
CA ASN A 269 -9.98 2.13 8.56
C ASN A 269 -10.33 0.70 8.09
N SER A 270 -10.33 0.50 6.77
CA SER A 270 -10.66 -0.75 6.08
C SER A 270 -9.77 -0.93 4.85
N LEU A 271 -9.66 -2.14 4.32
CA LEU A 271 -8.86 -2.43 3.13
C LEU A 271 -9.37 -1.65 1.90
N GLU A 272 -10.70 -1.54 1.75
CA GLU A 272 -11.33 -0.69 0.73
C GLU A 272 -10.91 0.77 0.87
N MET A 273 -10.96 1.30 2.10
CA MET A 273 -10.60 2.70 2.37
C MET A 273 -9.12 2.98 2.11
N GLN A 274 -8.24 2.08 2.56
CA GLN A 274 -6.80 2.15 2.31
C GLN A 274 -6.51 2.25 0.81
N ALA A 275 -7.04 1.31 0.02
CA ALA A 275 -6.81 1.26 -1.43
C ALA A 275 -7.40 2.49 -2.16
N ARG A 276 -8.62 2.89 -1.81
CA ARG A 276 -9.26 4.05 -2.46
C ARG A 276 -8.57 5.36 -2.14
N GLU A 277 -8.19 5.59 -0.88
CA GLU A 277 -7.55 6.85 -0.51
C GLU A 277 -6.21 6.99 -1.25
N LEU A 278 -5.38 5.93 -1.27
CA LEU A 278 -4.13 5.93 -2.02
C LEU A 278 -4.36 6.21 -3.50
N ALA A 279 -5.32 5.54 -4.14
CA ALA A 279 -5.61 5.75 -5.55
C ALA A 279 -6.07 7.18 -5.85
N GLU A 280 -6.95 7.76 -5.03
CA GLU A 280 -7.39 9.15 -5.19
C GLU A 280 -6.21 10.13 -5.10
N MET A 281 -5.26 9.86 -4.20
CA MET A 281 -4.05 10.67 -4.06
C MET A 281 -3.12 10.53 -5.27
N MET A 282 -2.87 9.30 -5.74
CA MET A 282 -2.06 9.04 -6.93
C MET A 282 -2.70 9.66 -8.19
N GLN A 283 -4.00 9.49 -8.37
CA GLN A 283 -4.74 10.06 -9.51
C GLN A 283 -4.70 11.59 -9.49
N SER A 284 -4.92 12.19 -8.32
CA SER A 284 -4.85 13.65 -8.18
C SER A 284 -3.42 14.17 -8.39
N SER A 285 -2.40 13.40 -8.03
CA SER A 285 -1.00 13.71 -8.29
C SER A 285 -0.70 13.70 -9.80
N ILE A 286 -1.13 12.66 -10.53
CA ILE A 286 -0.97 12.58 -11.98
C ILE A 286 -1.60 13.80 -12.66
N GLU A 287 -2.83 14.13 -12.30
CA GLU A 287 -3.56 15.26 -12.86
C GLU A 287 -2.87 16.61 -12.56
N LYS A 288 -2.53 16.87 -11.29
CA LYS A 288 -2.08 18.20 -10.83
C LYS A 288 -0.59 18.43 -10.98
N VAL A 289 0.21 17.36 -11.00
CA VAL A 289 1.68 17.43 -11.02
C VAL A 289 2.19 17.02 -12.40
N GLU A 290 1.90 15.80 -12.86
CA GLU A 290 2.46 15.29 -14.11
C GLU A 290 1.82 15.92 -15.36
N LEU A 291 0.49 15.91 -15.46
CA LEU A 291 -0.21 16.40 -16.66
C LEU A 291 -0.17 17.93 -16.75
N LYS A 292 -0.34 18.63 -15.62
CA LYS A 292 -0.25 20.08 -15.58
C LYS A 292 1.13 20.63 -16.01
N GLN A 293 2.20 19.87 -15.81
CA GLN A 293 3.52 20.23 -16.35
C GLN A 293 3.60 20.08 -17.88
N ARG A 294 2.84 19.14 -18.48
CA ARG A 294 2.84 18.88 -19.93
C ARG A 294 1.90 19.78 -20.71
N GLY A 295 0.76 20.16 -20.15
CA GLY A 295 -0.17 21.12 -20.78
C GLY A 295 0.38 22.55 -20.92
N LEU A 296 1.59 22.83 -20.41
CA LEU A 296 2.34 24.06 -20.73
C LEU A 296 3.02 24.00 -22.11
N TRP A 297 3.10 22.82 -22.74
CA TRP A 297 3.89 22.57 -23.95
C TRP A 297 3.13 21.83 -25.06
N ASP A 298 2.01 21.15 -24.77
CA ASP A 298 1.22 20.38 -25.74
C ASP A 298 -0.22 20.92 -25.87
N ASP A 299 -0.67 21.15 -27.12
CA ASP A 299 -2.04 21.59 -27.46
C ASP A 299 -3.09 20.44 -27.42
N ASP A 300 -2.65 19.18 -27.27
CA ASP A 300 -3.51 17.97 -27.28
C ASP A 300 -3.97 17.55 -25.86
N ILE A 301 -4.58 18.47 -25.12
CA ILE A 301 -5.07 18.23 -23.75
C ILE A 301 -6.18 17.14 -23.73
N ASP A 302 -6.97 17.03 -24.79
CA ASP A 302 -8.13 16.12 -24.88
C ASP A 302 -7.73 14.62 -24.88
N PHE A 303 -6.53 14.26 -25.38
CA PHE A 303 -6.04 12.87 -25.36
C PHE A 303 -5.73 12.36 -23.94
N TYR A 304 -5.56 13.28 -22.98
CA TYR A 304 -5.24 12.96 -21.59
C TYR A 304 -6.47 12.91 -20.68
N GLU A 305 -7.68 13.11 -21.21
CA GLU A 305 -8.91 12.94 -20.44
C GLU A 305 -8.98 11.52 -19.87
N ASN A 306 -8.95 11.42 -18.54
CA ASN A 306 -8.96 10.18 -17.75
C ASN A 306 -7.64 9.38 -17.72
N GLU A 307 -6.50 9.91 -18.14
CA GLU A 307 -5.21 9.21 -18.02
C GLU A 307 -4.92 8.79 -16.57
N GLN A 308 -5.28 9.60 -15.57
CA GLN A 308 -5.16 9.23 -14.17
C GLN A 308 -5.97 7.98 -13.80
N LYS A 309 -7.21 7.86 -14.29
CA LYS A 309 -8.08 6.70 -14.04
C LYS A 309 -7.64 5.47 -14.82
N ARG A 310 -7.07 5.66 -16.01
CA ARG A 310 -6.47 4.58 -16.80
C ARG A 310 -5.23 4.01 -16.09
N ARG A 311 -4.39 4.90 -15.55
CA ARG A 311 -3.11 4.55 -14.93
C ARG A 311 -3.26 3.94 -13.54
N VAL A 312 -4.19 4.42 -12.73
CA VAL A 312 -4.41 3.95 -11.35
C VAL A 312 -5.83 3.42 -11.21
N LYS A 313 -5.95 2.09 -11.11
CA LYS A 313 -7.22 1.38 -10.96
C LYS A 313 -7.36 0.80 -9.55
N VAL A 314 -8.59 0.73 -9.05
CA VAL A 314 -8.93 0.08 -7.78
C VAL A 314 -10.04 -0.92 -8.06
N GLU A 315 -9.84 -2.19 -7.72
CA GLU A 315 -10.81 -3.24 -7.98
C GLU A 315 -11.04 -4.12 -6.76
N ARG A 316 -12.24 -4.67 -6.63
CA ARG A 316 -12.56 -5.65 -5.59
C ARG A 316 -12.06 -7.03 -6.04
N ALA A 317 -11.14 -7.62 -5.27
CA ALA A 317 -10.66 -8.98 -5.53
C ALA A 317 -11.67 -10.04 -5.08
N GLY A 318 -12.20 -9.93 -3.85
CA GLY A 318 -13.16 -10.90 -3.35
C GLY A 318 -13.69 -10.57 -1.96
N GLU A 319 -13.68 -11.61 -1.11
CA GLU A 319 -14.03 -11.55 0.30
C GLU A 319 -12.84 -12.03 1.13
N GLU A 320 -12.67 -11.45 2.30
CA GLU A 320 -11.53 -11.73 3.18
C GLU A 320 -11.51 -13.22 3.57
N SER A 321 -10.37 -13.87 3.32
CA SER A 321 -10.12 -15.26 3.70
C SER A 321 -8.99 -15.36 4.72
N PRO A 322 -9.00 -16.40 5.59
CA PRO A 322 -7.89 -16.67 6.50
C PRO A 322 -6.58 -17.02 5.77
N SER A 323 -6.65 -17.51 4.54
CA SER A 323 -5.45 -17.88 3.77
C SER A 323 -4.63 -16.67 3.34
N MET A 324 -5.21 -15.46 3.35
CA MET A 324 -4.55 -14.23 2.89
C MET A 324 -4.10 -14.29 1.41
N GLU A 325 -4.53 -15.31 0.67
CA GLU A 325 -4.21 -15.52 -0.73
C GLU A 325 -5.13 -14.71 -1.63
N LEU A 326 -4.66 -14.37 -2.83
CA LEU A 326 -5.46 -13.68 -3.82
C LEU A 326 -6.55 -14.62 -4.35
N SER A 327 -7.79 -14.15 -4.36
CA SER A 327 -8.91 -14.94 -4.89
C SER A 327 -8.72 -15.24 -6.39
N PRO A 328 -9.34 -16.30 -6.94
CA PRO A 328 -9.30 -16.57 -8.38
C PRO A 328 -9.82 -15.39 -9.22
N ASN A 329 -10.76 -14.61 -8.69
CA ASN A 329 -11.22 -13.39 -9.33
C ASN A 329 -10.13 -12.30 -9.34
N GLY A 330 -9.44 -12.12 -8.21
CA GLY A 330 -8.27 -11.25 -8.10
C GLY A 330 -7.17 -11.63 -9.09
N GLU A 331 -6.82 -12.92 -9.19
CA GLU A 331 -5.80 -13.40 -10.15
C GLU A 331 -6.15 -13.03 -11.59
N ARG A 332 -7.41 -13.24 -12.01
CA ARG A 332 -7.88 -12.85 -13.36
C ARG A 332 -7.77 -11.35 -13.62
N LEU A 333 -8.08 -10.51 -12.63
CA LEU A 333 -7.96 -9.05 -12.76
C LEU A 333 -6.50 -8.65 -12.97
N VAL A 334 -5.57 -9.28 -12.25
CA VAL A 334 -4.12 -9.04 -12.41
C VAL A 334 -3.64 -9.48 -13.79
N GLU A 335 -4.03 -10.67 -14.24
CA GLU A 335 -3.64 -11.19 -15.56
C GLU A 335 -4.13 -10.31 -16.70
N GLN A 336 -5.38 -9.85 -16.63
CA GLN A 336 -5.93 -8.91 -17.61
C GLN A 336 -5.12 -7.61 -17.61
N TRP A 337 -4.87 -7.05 -16.43
CA TRP A 337 -4.11 -5.81 -16.28
C TRP A 337 -2.68 -5.94 -16.81
N LEU A 338 -2.00 -7.05 -16.55
CA LEU A 338 -0.66 -7.33 -17.07
C LEU A 338 -0.67 -7.51 -18.58
N THR A 339 -1.63 -8.26 -19.13
CA THR A 339 -1.72 -8.53 -20.57
C THR A 339 -1.85 -7.25 -21.40
N GLU A 340 -2.63 -6.28 -20.92
CA GLU A 340 -2.76 -4.95 -21.55
C GLU A 340 -1.42 -4.19 -21.69
N ARG A 341 -0.40 -4.57 -20.91
CA ARG A 341 0.86 -3.83 -20.73
C ARG A 341 2.08 -4.60 -21.21
N THR A 342 2.07 -5.92 -21.12
CA THR A 342 3.22 -6.76 -21.47
C THR A 342 3.14 -7.29 -22.90
N VAL A 343 1.95 -7.35 -23.51
CA VAL A 343 1.82 -7.78 -24.90
C VAL A 343 2.06 -6.57 -25.82
N PRO A 344 2.99 -6.65 -26.79
CA PRO A 344 3.18 -5.56 -27.74
C PRO A 344 1.86 -5.34 -28.50
N LYS A 345 1.33 -4.12 -28.45
CA LYS A 345 0.19 -3.72 -29.28
C LYS A 345 0.58 -3.98 -30.73
N LYS A 346 -0.08 -4.94 -31.39
CA LYS A 346 0.05 -5.11 -32.84
C LYS A 346 -0.25 -3.74 -33.45
N ILE A 347 0.74 -3.18 -34.12
CA ILE A 347 0.56 -1.97 -34.94
C ILE A 347 -0.57 -2.33 -35.90
N GLN A 348 -1.75 -1.73 -35.69
CA GLN A 348 -2.76 -1.71 -36.74
C GLN A 348 -2.17 -0.83 -37.84
N SER A 349 -1.48 -1.49 -38.78
CA SER A 349 -1.19 -0.91 -40.08
C SER A 349 -2.55 -0.67 -40.74
N HIS A 350 -3.07 0.54 -40.59
CA HIS A 350 -4.09 1.03 -41.49
C HIS A 350 -3.43 1.17 -42.86
N LEU A 351 -3.74 0.20 -43.73
CA LEU A 351 -3.60 0.32 -45.18
C LEU A 351 -4.56 1.39 -45.70
#